data_AF-A0A815YF85-F1
#
_entry.id   AF-A0A815YF85-F1
#
_cell.length_a   1.000
_cell.length_b   1.000
_cell.length_c   1.000
_cell.angle_alpha   90.00
_cell.angle_beta   90.00
_cell.angle_gamma   90.00
#
_symmetry.space_group_name_H-M   'P 1'
#
loop_
_entity.id
_entity.type
_entity.pdbx_description
1 polymer ?
#
loop_
_entity_poly.entity_id
_entity_poly.type
_entity_poly.pdbx_seq_one_letter_code
_entity_poly.pdbx_strand_id
1 'polypeptide(L)'
;MNIRTISGDLNGRSANSSWCIFSGYVAVVHLCTMYMAFVNQALYRLIRIIYFQNQHLQSLKLYLLLPMIEYIWAICIMCVLILWNGVVYFNNDYFCYVSFASLRAIIWGAFFAYLFPFLCSLMIYIRITIFIRHHT
;
A
#
# COMPACT_ATOMS: atom_id res chain seq x y z
N MET A 1 8.56 9.86 26.07
CA MET A 1 9.22 10.08 24.77
C MET A 1 8.17 10.59 23.80
N ASN A 2 8.22 11.88 23.46
CA ASN A 2 7.31 12.50 22.50
C ASN A 2 7.83 12.18 21.10
N ILE A 3 7.24 11.19 20.43
CA ILE A 3 7.38 11.03 19.00
C ILE A 3 6.49 12.09 18.36
N ARG A 4 7.07 13.26 18.06
CA ARG A 4 6.45 14.24 17.18
C ARG A 4 6.34 13.59 15.80
N THR A 5 5.12 13.34 15.36
CA THR A 5 4.82 12.69 14.09
C THR A 5 5.40 13.48 12.93
N ILE A 6 5.88 12.78 11.91
CA ILE A 6 6.58 13.34 10.73
C ILE A 6 5.67 14.26 9.88
N SER A 7 4.36 14.24 10.11
CA SER A 7 3.36 14.95 9.30
C SER A 7 2.92 16.33 9.82
N GLY A 8 3.57 16.88 10.86
CA GLY A 8 3.30 18.23 11.35
C GLY A 8 2.04 18.32 12.21
N ASP A 9 2.15 19.03 13.33
CA ASP A 9 1.03 19.30 14.23
C ASP A 9 -0.09 20.04 13.48
N LEU A 10 -1.19 19.34 13.20
CA LEU A 10 -2.44 19.97 12.81
C LEU A 10 -2.93 20.74 14.04
N ASN A 11 -2.82 22.08 14.00
CA ASN A 11 -3.39 22.98 15.01
C ASN A 11 -4.78 22.49 15.44
N GLY A 12 -5.02 22.43 16.76
CA GLY A 12 -6.22 21.85 17.41
C GLY A 12 -7.59 22.41 16.98
N ARG A 13 -7.63 23.35 16.01
CA ARG A 13 -8.85 23.82 15.34
C ARG A 13 -9.40 22.87 14.28
N SER A 14 -8.70 21.80 13.92
CA SER A 14 -9.11 20.89 12.81
C SER A 14 -9.76 19.56 13.25
N ALA A 15 -10.11 19.44 14.54
CA ALA A 15 -10.57 18.21 15.20
C ALA A 15 -11.76 17.47 14.56
N ASN A 16 -12.57 18.15 13.74
CA ASN A 16 -13.68 17.56 13.00
C ASN A 16 -13.68 17.96 11.51
N SER A 17 -12.55 18.45 11.01
CA SER A 17 -12.47 18.88 9.61
C SER A 17 -12.39 17.67 8.68
N SER A 18 -13.18 17.67 7.60
CA SER A 18 -13.08 16.68 6.52
C SER A 18 -11.65 16.58 5.97
N TRP A 19 -10.86 17.65 6.11
CA TRP A 19 -9.44 17.69 5.76
C TRP A 19 -8.59 16.70 6.57
N CYS A 20 -8.85 16.56 7.87
CA CYS A 20 -8.11 15.64 8.72
C CYS A 20 -8.39 14.18 8.31
N ILE A 21 -9.66 13.83 8.09
CA ILE A 21 -10.06 12.49 7.62
C ILE A 21 -9.41 12.18 6.27
N PHE A 22 -9.44 13.15 5.33
CA PHE A 22 -8.79 13.02 4.04
C PHE A 22 -7.28 12.79 4.16
N SER A 23 -6.59 13.58 5.00
CA SER A 23 -5.16 13.40 5.25
C SER A 23 -4.82 12.03 5.84
N GLY A 24 -5.62 11.56 6.81
CA GLY A 24 -5.45 10.23 7.38
C GLY A 24 -5.66 9.11 6.36
N TYR A 25 -6.67 9.26 5.50
CA TYR A 25 -6.91 8.36 4.39
C TYR A 25 -5.73 8.33 3.39
N VAL A 26 -5.23 9.49 2.98
CA VAL A 26 -4.08 9.58 2.06
C VAL A 26 -2.84 8.93 2.66
N ALA A 27 -2.60 9.09 3.97
CA ALA A 27 -1.49 8.43 4.65
C ALA A 27 -1.59 6.89 4.58
N VAL A 28 -2.80 6.33 4.76
CA VAL A 28 -3.04 4.88 4.66
C VAL A 28 -2.87 4.37 3.22
N VAL A 29 -3.40 5.10 2.24
CA VAL A 29 -3.18 4.79 0.82
C VAL A 29 -1.69 4.77 0.51
N HIS A 30 -0.96 5.79 0.96
CA HIS A 30 0.48 5.88 0.73
C HIS A 30 1.24 4.70 1.36
N LEU A 31 0.92 4.34 2.59
CA LEU A 31 1.49 3.17 3.26
C LEU A 31 1.20 1.88 2.48
N CYS A 32 -0.04 1.70 2.02
CA CYS A 32 -0.41 0.55 1.20
C CYS A 32 0.40 0.47 -0.10
N THR A 33 0.61 1.60 -0.78
CA THR A 33 1.41 1.67 -2.01
C THR A 33 2.89 1.43 -1.76
N MET A 34 3.43 1.84 -0.61
CA MET A 34 4.81 1.49 -0.25
C MET A 34 5.01 -0.02 -0.13
N TYR A 35 4.05 -0.75 0.44
CA TYR A 35 4.13 -2.20 0.53
C TYR A 35 3.88 -2.92 -0.80
N MET A 36 2.91 -2.45 -1.58
CA MET A 36 2.63 -2.99 -2.90
C MET A 36 3.80 -2.72 -3.89
N ALA A 37 4.62 -1.69 -3.68
CA ALA A 37 5.85 -1.48 -4.43
C ALA A 37 6.82 -2.67 -4.36
N PHE A 38 6.85 -3.44 -3.26
CA PHE A 38 7.65 -4.67 -3.18
C PHE A 38 7.16 -5.74 -4.16
N VAL A 39 5.84 -5.83 -4.38
CA VAL A 39 5.24 -6.71 -5.38
C VAL A 39 5.68 -6.29 -6.78
N ASN A 40 5.65 -4.99 -7.06
CA ASN A 40 6.12 -4.45 -8.34
C ASN A 40 7.62 -4.73 -8.57
N GLN A 41 8.46 -4.61 -7.54
CA GLN A 41 9.87 -4.99 -7.61
C GLN A 41 10.04 -6.50 -7.86
N ALA A 42 9.24 -7.35 -7.20
CA ALA A 42 9.27 -8.79 -7.43
C ALA A 42 8.81 -9.14 -8.86
N LEU A 43 7.76 -8.49 -9.36
CA LEU A 43 7.23 -8.67 -10.70
C LEU A 43 8.26 -8.25 -11.77
N TYR A 44 8.95 -7.14 -11.55
CA TYR A 44 10.07 -6.72 -12.40
C TYR A 44 11.13 -7.82 -12.51
N ARG A 45 11.54 -8.41 -11.38
CA ARG A 45 12.51 -9.51 -11.36
C ARG A 45 11.98 -10.75 -12.09
N LEU A 46 10.70 -11.09 -11.91
CA LEU A 46 10.05 -12.20 -12.60
C LEU A 46 10.10 -12.02 -14.12
N ILE A 47 9.70 -10.84 -14.61
CA ILE A 47 9.69 -10.50 -16.03
C ILE A 47 11.11 -10.61 -16.61
N ARG A 48 12.10 -10.06 -15.91
CA ARG A 48 13.49 -10.05 -16.37
C ARG A 48 14.10 -11.46 -16.41
N ILE A 49 13.81 -12.31 -15.43
CA ILE A 49 14.43 -13.65 -15.32
C ILE A 49 13.71 -14.67 -16.21
N ILE A 50 12.37 -14.75 -16.10
CA ILE A 50 11.59 -15.80 -16.78
C ILE A 50 11.27 -15.39 -18.22
N TYR A 51 10.86 -14.14 -18.43
CA TYR A 51 10.39 -13.63 -19.72
C TYR A 51 11.47 -12.81 -20.44
N PHE A 52 12.73 -13.22 -20.32
CA PHE A 52 13.87 -12.47 -20.87
C PHE A 52 13.79 -12.27 -22.39
N GLN A 53 13.11 -13.16 -23.11
CA GLN A 53 12.96 -13.10 -24.57
C GLN A 53 11.87 -12.12 -25.04
N ASN A 54 10.93 -11.74 -24.17
CA ASN A 54 9.79 -10.91 -24.56
C ASN A 54 10.08 -9.42 -24.32
N GLN A 55 10.57 -8.73 -25.35
CA GLN A 55 10.97 -7.32 -25.27
C GLN A 55 9.82 -6.37 -24.89
N HIS A 56 8.57 -6.70 -25.24
CA HIS A 56 7.42 -5.85 -24.88
C HIS A 56 7.22 -5.74 -23.37
N LEU A 57 7.44 -6.84 -22.64
CA LEU A 57 7.31 -6.88 -21.19
C LEU A 57 8.45 -6.14 -20.46
N GLN A 58 9.56 -5.89 -21.16
CA GLN A 58 10.71 -5.16 -20.62
C GLN A 58 10.69 -3.67 -20.96
N SER A 59 9.61 -3.17 -21.56
CA SER A 59 9.50 -1.77 -21.94
C SER A 59 9.45 -0.86 -20.71
N LEU A 60 10.21 0.24 -20.75
CA LEU A 60 10.19 1.27 -19.70
C LEU A 60 8.78 1.82 -19.45
N LYS A 61 7.95 1.89 -20.51
CA LYS A 61 6.55 2.32 -20.43
C LYS A 61 5.74 1.43 -19.48
N LEU A 62 5.94 0.11 -19.53
CA LEU A 62 5.24 -0.81 -18.63
C LEU A 62 5.66 -0.60 -17.18
N TYR A 63 6.95 -0.36 -16.94
CA TYR A 63 7.48 -0.13 -15.59
C TYR A 63 7.05 1.22 -14.99
N LEU A 64 6.81 2.24 -15.82
CA LEU A 64 6.22 3.51 -15.36
C LEU A 64 4.70 3.40 -15.14
N LEU A 65 4.02 2.55 -15.94
CA LEU A 65 2.58 2.36 -15.84
C LEU A 65 2.17 1.55 -14.61
N LEU A 66 2.98 0.54 -14.23
CA LEU A 66 2.69 -0.36 -13.10
C LEU A 66 2.48 0.38 -11.75
N PRO A 67 3.35 1.31 -11.32
CA PRO A 67 3.13 2.09 -10.10
C PRO A 67 1.89 2.98 -10.16
N MET A 68 1.55 3.52 -11.35
CA MET A 68 0.35 4.35 -11.51
C MET A 68 -0.92 3.52 -11.33
N ILE A 69 -0.97 2.33 -11.95
CA ILE A 69 -2.08 1.39 -11.78
C ILE A 69 -2.18 0.95 -10.31
N GLU A 70 -1.05 0.64 -9.67
CA GLU A 70 -0.98 0.26 -8.26
C GLU A 70 -1.53 1.34 -7.34
N TYR A 71 -1.17 2.61 -7.58
CA TYR A 71 -1.64 3.74 -6.79
C TYR A 71 -3.16 3.94 -6.92
N ILE A 72 -3.69 3.88 -8.14
CA ILE A 72 -5.14 3.97 -8.39
C ILE A 72 -5.86 2.79 -7.70
N TRP A 73 -5.31 1.59 -7.80
CA TRP A 73 -5.86 0.41 -7.15
C TRP A 73 -5.89 0.54 -5.62
N ALA A 74 -4.82 1.07 -5.02
CA ALA A 74 -4.75 1.31 -3.59
C ALA A 74 -5.79 2.35 -3.13
N ILE A 75 -6.00 3.43 -3.90
CA ILE A 75 -7.09 4.40 -3.64
C ILE A 75 -8.43 3.66 -3.63
N CYS A 76 -8.74 2.91 -4.70
CA CYS A 76 -10.01 2.20 -4.84
C CYS A 76 -10.27 1.21 -3.70
N ILE A 77 -9.29 0.40 -3.32
CA ILE A 77 -9.42 -0.57 -2.24
C ILE A 77 -9.58 0.11 -0.87
N MET A 78 -8.79 1.14 -0.62
CA MET A 78 -8.81 1.81 0.68
C MET A 78 -10.03 2.73 0.84
N CYS A 79 -10.72 3.11 -0.24
CA CYS A 79 -11.98 3.88 -0.16
C CYS A 79 -13.01 3.22 0.78
N VAL A 80 -12.98 1.89 0.90
CA VAL A 80 -13.85 1.14 1.83
C VAL A 80 -13.67 1.61 3.28
N LEU A 81 -12.47 2.05 3.68
CA LEU A 81 -12.21 2.58 5.02
C LEU A 81 -12.97 3.89 5.27
N ILE A 82 -13.17 4.73 4.24
CA ILE A 82 -13.99 5.93 4.37
C ILE A 82 -15.46 5.53 4.55
N LEU A 83 -15.95 4.58 3.74
CA LEU A 83 -17.34 4.10 3.81
C LEU A 83 -17.70 3.50 5.18
N TRP A 84 -16.72 2.91 5.89
CA TRP A 84 -16.92 2.35 7.22
C TRP A 84 -16.66 3.32 8.37
N ASN A 85 -16.41 4.60 8.09
CA ASN A 85 -15.93 5.57 9.09
C ASN A 85 -14.70 5.02 9.85
N GLY A 86 -13.85 4.28 9.13
CA GLY A 86 -12.68 3.61 9.68
C GLY A 86 -11.55 4.57 10.01
N VAL A 87 -11.57 5.80 9.46
CA VAL A 87 -10.62 6.86 9.80
C VAL A 87 -11.30 7.84 10.76
N VAL A 88 -10.76 7.97 11.96
CA VAL A 88 -11.30 8.84 13.02
C VAL A 88 -10.23 9.77 13.54
N TYR A 89 -10.68 10.92 14.05
CA TYR A 89 -9.83 11.85 14.77
C TYR A 89 -9.53 11.34 16.18
N PHE A 90 -8.25 11.25 16.53
CA PHE A 90 -7.80 10.93 17.87
C PHE A 90 -7.61 12.21 18.66
N ASN A 91 -8.56 12.51 19.57
CA ASN A 91 -8.54 13.71 20.41
C ASN A 91 -7.25 13.86 21.24
N ASN A 92 -6.65 12.74 21.64
CA ASN A 92 -5.44 12.74 22.48
C ASN A 92 -4.19 13.14 21.70
N ASP A 93 -4.14 12.82 20.40
CA ASP A 93 -2.94 12.94 19.59
C ASP A 93 -3.07 13.93 18.42
N TYR A 94 -4.24 14.59 18.31
CA TYR A 94 -4.54 15.62 17.31
C TYR A 94 -4.32 15.21 15.84
N PHE A 95 -4.41 13.91 15.54
CA PHE A 95 -4.32 13.38 14.18
C PHE A 95 -5.51 12.49 13.81
N CYS A 96 -5.79 12.34 12.52
CA CYS A 96 -6.74 11.36 12.02
C CYS A 96 -6.00 10.12 11.49
N TYR A 97 -6.42 8.95 11.96
CA TYR A 97 -5.86 7.68 11.50
C TYR A 97 -6.91 6.58 11.56
N VAL A 98 -6.55 5.39 11.06
CA VAL A 98 -7.43 4.22 11.16
C VAL A 98 -7.72 3.93 12.64
N SER A 99 -9.00 3.90 12.96
CA SER A 99 -9.49 3.57 14.29
C SER A 99 -9.12 2.14 14.64
N PHE A 100 -8.35 1.94 15.70
CA PHE A 100 -8.13 0.62 16.28
C PHE A 100 -9.39 0.04 16.96
N ALA A 101 -10.44 0.84 17.14
CA ALA A 101 -11.72 0.34 17.65
C ALA A 101 -12.52 -0.43 16.58
N SER A 102 -12.25 -0.18 15.30
CA SER A 102 -12.93 -0.86 14.20
C SER A 102 -12.14 -2.09 13.77
N LEU A 103 -12.49 -3.25 14.33
CA LEU A 103 -11.87 -4.53 13.97
C LEU A 103 -11.90 -4.79 12.45
N ARG A 104 -12.99 -4.40 11.78
CA ARG A 104 -13.12 -4.54 10.32
C ARG A 104 -12.10 -3.70 9.56
N ALA A 105 -11.89 -2.44 9.98
CA ALA A 105 -10.91 -1.55 9.36
C ALA A 105 -9.48 -2.05 9.57
N ILE A 106 -9.17 -2.56 10.77
CA ILE A 106 -7.87 -3.17 11.07
C ILE A 106 -7.63 -4.40 10.19
N ILE A 107 -8.57 -5.34 10.15
CA ILE A 107 -8.41 -6.58 9.36
C ILE A 107 -8.24 -6.24 7.87
N TRP A 108 -9.05 -5.32 7.35
CA TRP A 108 -8.96 -4.87 5.96
C TRP A 108 -7.61 -4.22 5.64
N GLY A 109 -7.19 -3.27 6.48
CA GLY A 109 -5.90 -2.59 6.36
C GLY A 109 -4.73 -3.57 6.45
N ALA A 110 -4.73 -4.46 7.45
CA ALA A 110 -3.68 -5.47 7.62
C ALA A 110 -3.63 -6.45 6.44
N PHE A 111 -4.79 -6.87 5.92
CA PHE A 111 -4.85 -7.75 4.78
C PHE A 111 -4.24 -7.10 3.53
N PHE A 112 -4.72 -5.92 3.14
CA PHE A 112 -4.31 -5.30 1.88
C PHE A 112 -2.95 -4.58 1.95
N ALA A 113 -2.57 -4.03 3.11
CA ALA A 113 -1.28 -3.36 3.25
C ALA A 113 -0.14 -4.34 3.55
N TYR A 114 -0.40 -5.53 4.10
CA TYR A 114 0.67 -6.47 4.49
C TYR A 114 0.51 -7.87 3.91
N LEU A 115 -0.58 -8.58 4.26
CA LEU A 115 -0.70 -10.01 3.94
C LEU A 115 -0.78 -10.26 2.44
N PHE A 116 -1.57 -9.47 1.72
CA PHE A 116 -1.73 -9.58 0.27
C PHE A 116 -0.43 -9.29 -0.49
N PRO A 117 0.27 -8.15 -0.27
CA PRO A 117 1.57 -7.90 -0.89
C PRO A 117 2.60 -8.99 -0.59
N PHE A 118 2.61 -9.49 0.66
CA PHE A 118 3.50 -10.57 1.08
C PHE A 118 3.23 -11.86 0.30
N LEU A 119 1.97 -12.30 0.22
CA LEU A 119 1.59 -13.51 -0.50
C LEU A 119 1.89 -13.40 -2.00
N CYS A 120 1.57 -12.26 -2.63
CA CYS A 120 1.90 -12.01 -4.03
C CYS A 120 3.41 -12.09 -4.26
N SER A 121 4.21 -11.42 -3.43
CA SER A 121 5.67 -11.46 -3.52
C SER A 121 6.22 -12.87 -3.33
N LEU A 122 5.72 -13.60 -2.33
CA LEU A 122 6.12 -14.98 -2.05
C LEU A 122 5.85 -15.89 -3.25
N MET A 123 4.65 -15.82 -3.84
CA MET A 123 4.30 -16.59 -5.04
C MET A 123 5.23 -16.28 -6.22
N ILE A 124 5.55 -15.01 -6.43
CA ILE A 124 6.49 -14.57 -7.48
C ILE A 124 7.87 -15.18 -7.23
N TYR A 125 8.41 -15.08 -6.02
CA TYR A 125 9.72 -15.64 -5.70
C TYR A 125 9.77 -17.16 -5.78
N ILE A 126 8.71 -17.86 -5.36
CA ILE A 126 8.60 -19.31 -5.55
C ILE A 126 8.73 -19.66 -7.04
N ARG A 127 8.02 -18.95 -7.92
CA ARG A 127 8.10 -19.16 -9.38
C ARG A 127 9.51 -18.91 -9.92
N ILE A 128 10.16 -17.82 -9.51
CA ILE A 128 11.54 -17.51 -9.90
C ILE A 128 12.48 -18.64 -9.47
N THR A 129 12.40 -19.09 -8.22
CA THR A 129 13.27 -20.16 -7.69
C THR A 129 13.07 -21.49 -8.42
N ILE A 130 11.82 -21.87 -8.71
CA ILE A 130 11.51 -23.08 -9.49
C ILE A 130 12.14 -22.97 -10.89
N PHE A 131 11.97 -21.83 -11.57
CA PHE A 131 12.52 -21.62 -12.91
C PHE A 131 14.05 -21.74 -12.90
N ILE A 132 14.73 -21.06 -11.98
CA ILE A 132 16.19 -21.10 -11.86
C ILE A 132 16.66 -22.55 -11.62
N ARG A 133 16.02 -23.28 -10.70
CA ARG A 133 16.41 -24.67 -10.38
C ARG A 133 16.29 -25.64 -11.57
N HIS A 134 15.37 -25.42 -12.49
CA HIS A 134 15.19 -26.27 -13.66
C HIS A 134 16.08 -25.87 -14.86
N HIS A 135 16.59 -24.65 -14.88
CA HIS A 135 17.41 -24.10 -15.98
C HIS A 135 18.90 -23.93 -15.60
N THR A 136 19.30 -24.34 -14.40
CA THR A 136 20.71 -24.45 -13.96
C THR A 136 21.09 -25.92 -13.92
#